data_AF-A0A4Y2PRE2-F1
#
_entry.id   AF-A0A4Y2PRE2-F1
#
_cell.length_a   1.000
_cell.length_b   1.000
_cell.length_c   1.000
_cell.angle_alpha   90.00
_cell.angle_beta   90.00
_cell.angle_gamma   90.00
#
_symmetry.space_group_name_H-M   'P 1'
#
loop_
_entity.id
_entity.type
_entity.pdbx_description
1 polymer ?
#
loop_
_entity_poly.entity_id
_entity_poly.type
_entity_poly.pdbx_seq_one_letter_code
_entity_poly.pdbx_strand_id
1 'polypeptide(L)'
;MVTIESEEKWTEEQYETFENNPIKKQTKKKKKIVFVGARVHPGETPSSYVCQGMINFLLSDNPVAKILRHFVTFKFIPMLNPDGVFVGNYR
;
A
#
# COMPACT_ATOMS: atom_id res chain seq x y z
N MET A 1 -10.96 -6.09 -1.10
CA MET A 1 -9.76 -5.38 -1.61
C MET A 1 -9.61 -4.08 -0.85
N VAL A 2 -8.43 -3.81 -0.30
CA VAL A 2 -8.14 -2.58 0.48
C VAL A 2 -7.23 -1.69 -0.37
N THR A 3 -7.55 -0.40 -0.50
CA THR A 3 -6.68 0.56 -1.20
C THR A 3 -6.06 1.49 -0.17
N ILE A 4 -4.75 1.69 -0.26
CA ILE A 4 -4.02 2.68 0.54
C ILE A 4 -3.37 3.66 -0.41
N GLU A 5 -3.74 4.93 -0.29
CA GLU A 5 -3.14 6.04 -0.99
C GLU A 5 -3.04 7.25 -0.05
N SER A 6 -2.23 8.24 -0.41
CA SER A 6 -2.18 9.50 0.34
C SER A 6 -3.53 10.23 0.23
N GLU A 7 -4.22 10.40 1.36
CA GLU A 7 -5.41 11.25 1.53
C GLU A 7 -5.06 12.72 1.82
N GLU A 8 -3.78 13.01 2.05
CA GLU A 8 -3.32 14.31 2.53
C GLU A 8 -3.44 15.35 1.40
N LYS A 9 -4.40 16.27 1.55
CA LYS A 9 -4.43 17.53 0.78
C LYS A 9 -3.35 18.43 1.37
N TRP A 10 -2.28 18.65 0.61
CA TRP A 10 -1.24 19.57 1.06
C TRP A 10 -1.78 20.99 0.96
N THR A 11 -1.31 21.90 1.81
CA THR A 11 -1.59 23.33 1.62
C THR A 11 -0.75 23.85 0.44
N GLU A 12 -1.18 24.92 -0.22
CA GLU A 12 -0.47 25.50 -1.38
C GLU A 12 1.00 25.84 -1.06
N GLU A 13 1.30 26.31 0.16
CA GLU A 13 2.68 26.56 0.61
C GLU A 13 3.52 25.29 0.74
N GLN A 14 2.92 24.21 1.24
CA GLN A 14 3.61 22.92 1.34
C GLN A 14 3.74 22.28 -0.05
N TYR A 15 2.81 22.53 -0.97
CA TYR A 15 2.95 22.18 -2.38
C TYR A 15 4.10 22.94 -3.03
N GLU A 16 4.21 24.26 -2.87
CA GLU A 16 5.30 25.08 -3.44
C GLU A 16 6.67 24.68 -2.88
N THR A 17 6.77 24.44 -1.57
CA THR A 17 8.02 23.98 -0.94
C THR A 17 8.44 22.61 -1.45
N PHE A 18 7.48 21.73 -1.75
CA PHE A 18 7.75 20.40 -2.32
C PHE A 18 7.97 20.42 -3.84
N GLU A 19 7.30 21.31 -4.57
CA GLU A 19 7.44 21.55 -6.02
C GLU A 19 8.81 22.12 -6.38
N ASN A 20 9.34 23.02 -5.55
CA ASN A 20 10.65 23.64 -5.76
C ASN A 20 11.84 22.69 -5.45
N ASN A 21 11.57 21.44 -5.05
CA ASN A 21 12.61 20.44 -4.86
C ASN A 21 13.11 19.94 -6.24
N PRO A 22 14.41 20.10 -6.58
CA PRO A 22 14.96 19.80 -7.91
C PRO A 22 14.80 18.34 -8.35
N ILE A 23 14.47 17.43 -7.43
CA ILE A 23 14.19 16.01 -7.71
C ILE A 23 12.87 15.83 -8.49
N LYS A 24 11.96 16.82 -8.49
CA LYS A 24 10.55 16.61 -8.87
C LYS A 24 10.06 17.39 -10.09
N LYS A 25 10.93 17.89 -10.96
CA LYS A 25 10.56 18.50 -12.26
C LYS A 25 10.06 17.47 -13.29
N GLN A 26 9.32 16.44 -12.86
CA GLN A 26 8.58 15.50 -13.71
C GLN A 26 7.10 15.58 -13.34
N THR A 27 6.39 16.40 -14.13
CA THR A 27 5.01 16.29 -14.64
C THR A 27 4.05 15.33 -13.94
N LYS A 28 2.77 15.73 -13.81
CA LYS A 28 1.55 14.97 -13.43
C LYS A 28 1.46 13.53 -14.00
N LYS A 29 2.38 12.64 -13.62
CA LYS A 29 2.38 11.23 -13.99
C LYS A 29 1.43 10.52 -13.04
N LYS A 30 0.59 9.64 -13.61
CA LYS A 30 -0.27 8.72 -12.85
C LYS A 30 0.60 8.03 -11.78
N LYS A 31 0.14 8.04 -10.51
CA LYS A 31 0.80 7.31 -9.42
C LYS A 31 0.99 5.86 -9.84
N LYS A 32 2.15 5.28 -9.51
CA LYS A 32 2.38 3.85 -9.76
C LYS A 32 1.43 3.04 -8.89
N ILE A 33 0.94 1.93 -9.41
CA ILE A 33 0.05 1.03 -8.66
C ILE A 33 0.81 -0.24 -8.31
N VAL A 34 0.75 -0.65 -7.04
CA VAL A 34 1.32 -1.92 -6.57
C VAL A 34 0.19 -2.77 -6.00
N PHE A 35 0.04 -3.97 -6.56
CA PHE A 35 -0.89 -4.97 -6.04
C PHE A 35 -0.16 -5.92 -5.09
N VAL A 36 -0.78 -6.20 -3.96
CA VAL A 36 -0.29 -7.15 -2.96
C VAL A 36 -1.39 -8.16 -2.69
N GLY A 37 -1.15 -9.42 -3.07
CA GLY A 37 -2.03 -10.55 -2.77
C GLY A 37 -1.44 -11.39 -1.64
N ALA A 38 -2.30 -11.95 -0.80
CA ALA A 38 -1.93 -12.88 0.27
C ALA A 38 -2.91 -14.07 0.31
N ARG A 39 -2.47 -15.18 0.92
CA ARG A 39 -3.24 -16.43 1.06
C ARG A 39 -3.80 -16.94 -0.28
N VAL A 40 -2.91 -17.16 -1.24
CA VAL A 40 -3.23 -17.93 -2.45
C VAL A 40 -3.42 -19.39 -2.06
N HIS A 41 -2.43 -19.95 -1.37
CA HIS A 41 -2.55 -21.24 -0.72
C HIS A 41 -3.08 -21.06 0.69
N PRO A 42 -4.18 -21.72 1.06
CA PRO A 42 -4.81 -21.52 2.36
C PRO A 42 -3.92 -21.84 3.55
N GLY A 43 -3.05 -22.86 3.43
CA GLY A 43 -2.15 -23.29 4.49
C GLY A 43 -1.05 -22.27 4.84
N GLU A 44 -0.80 -21.28 3.98
CA GLU A 44 0.24 -20.26 4.15
C GLU A 44 -0.19 -19.14 5.10
N THR A 45 -0.63 -19.51 6.30
CA THR A 45 -1.05 -18.59 7.36
C THR A 45 -0.08 -17.41 7.60
N PRO A 46 1.27 -17.59 7.58
CA PRO A 46 2.22 -16.49 7.71
C PRO A 46 2.02 -15.33 6.70
N SER A 47 1.51 -15.63 5.50
CA SER A 47 1.20 -14.62 4.47
C SER A 47 0.21 -13.56 4.97
N SER A 48 -0.76 -13.96 5.81
CA SER A 48 -1.76 -13.04 6.37
C SER A 48 -1.12 -12.05 7.34
N TYR A 49 -0.22 -12.52 8.20
CA TYR A 49 0.47 -11.69 9.18
C TYR A 49 1.42 -10.70 8.51
N VAL A 50 2.13 -11.13 7.47
CA VAL A 50 2.99 -10.23 6.67
C VAL A 50 2.14 -9.17 5.97
N CYS A 51 1.02 -9.56 5.36
CA CYS A 51 0.10 -8.63 4.71
C CYS A 51 -0.46 -7.60 5.70
N GLN A 52 -0.90 -8.05 6.89
CA GLN A 52 -1.37 -7.16 7.95
C GLN A 52 -0.26 -6.21 8.43
N GLY A 53 0.96 -6.71 8.62
CA GLY A 53 2.11 -5.90 9.01
C GLY A 53 2.46 -4.83 7.98
N MET A 54 2.40 -5.16 6.69
CA MET A 54 2.62 -4.20 5.61
C MET A 54 1.54 -3.11 5.60
N ILE A 55 0.27 -3.48 5.77
CA ILE A 55 -0.83 -2.52 5.90
C ILE A 55 -0.60 -1.60 7.10
N ASN A 56 -0.31 -2.15 8.27
CA ASN A 56 -0.09 -1.37 9.50
C ASN A 56 1.10 -0.40 9.34
N PHE A 57 2.20 -0.85 8.74
CA PHE A 57 3.33 0.02 8.43
C PHE A 57 2.92 1.15 7.47
N LEU A 58 2.22 0.82 6.40
CA LEU A 58 1.72 1.80 5.43
C LEU A 58 0.63 2.71 5.97
N LEU A 59 0.01 2.43 7.13
CA LEU A 59 -0.92 3.35 7.80
C LEU A 59 -0.25 4.17 8.89
N SER A 60 0.95 3.77 9.34
CA SER A 60 1.68 4.47 10.39
C SER A 60 2.16 5.87 9.99
N ASP A 61 2.54 6.64 11.01
CA ASP A 61 3.16 7.96 10.88
C ASP A 61 4.63 7.93 10.46
N ASN A 62 5.18 6.76 10.14
CA ASN A 62 6.56 6.65 9.70
C ASN A 62 6.80 7.50 8.44
N PRO A 63 7.86 8.35 8.41
CA PRO A 63 8.13 9.23 7.27
C PRO A 63 8.31 8.45 5.96
N VAL A 64 8.87 7.24 6.02
CA VAL A 64 9.02 6.36 4.85
C VAL A 64 7.66 5.94 4.32
N ALA A 65 6.72 5.57 5.19
CA ALA A 65 5.37 5.20 4.80
C ALA A 65 4.61 6.36 4.15
N LYS A 66 4.76 7.59 4.68
CA LYS A 66 4.18 8.81 4.08
C LYS A 66 4.73 9.08 2.67
N ILE A 67 6.04 8.97 2.49
CA ILE A 67 6.69 9.10 1.17
C ILE A 67 6.14 8.04 0.20
N LEU A 68 6.03 6.78 0.62
CA LEU A 68 5.51 5.71 -0.22
C LEU A 68 4.06 5.96 -0.69
N ARG A 69 3.16 6.35 0.23
CA ARG A 69 1.75 6.68 -0.09
C ARG A 69 1.60 7.88 -1.04
N HIS A 70 2.61 8.75 -1.08
CA HIS A 70 2.63 9.90 -2.01
C HIS A 70 2.88 9.48 -3.46
N PHE A 71 3.83 8.57 -3.69
CA PHE A 71 4.26 8.17 -5.03
C PHE A 71 3.54 6.94 -5.57
N VAL A 72 3.00 6.10 -4.68
CA VAL A 72 2.45 4.78 -5.02
C VAL A 72 1.06 4.61 -4.40
N THR A 73 0.13 4.07 -5.18
CA THR A 73 -1.16 3.57 -4.70
C THR A 73 -1.03 2.06 -4.47
N PHE A 74 -1.21 1.62 -3.22
CA PHE A 74 -1.14 0.20 -2.87
C PHE A 74 -2.55 -0.40 -2.87
N LYS A 75 -2.67 -1.60 -3.43
CA LYS A 75 -3.93 -2.34 -3.56
C LYS A 75 -3.76 -3.73 -2.98
N PHE A 76 -4.39 -3.98 -1.85
CA PHE A 76 -4.27 -5.22 -1.09
C PHE A 76 -5.46 -6.15 -1.30
N ILE A 77 -5.16 -7.44 -1.47
CA ILE A 77 -6.09 -8.56 -1.39
C ILE A 77 -5.56 -9.46 -0.27
N PRO A 78 -6.02 -9.27 0.98
CA PRO A 78 -5.43 -9.95 2.14
C PRO A 78 -5.67 -11.46 2.15
N MET A 79 -6.67 -11.92 1.39
CA MET A 79 -6.98 -13.33 1.26
C MET A 79 -7.55 -13.62 -0.12
N LEU A 80 -6.83 -14.42 -0.92
CA LEU A 80 -7.25 -14.81 -2.28
C LEU A 80 -8.09 -16.09 -2.27
N ASN A 81 -7.84 -17.01 -1.34
CA ASN A 81 -8.57 -18.27 -1.23
C ASN A 81 -9.30 -18.39 0.14
N PRO A 82 -10.35 -17.60 0.38
CA PRO A 82 -11.07 -17.64 1.65
C PRO A 82 -11.75 -18.98 1.92
N ASP A 83 -12.26 -19.65 0.88
CA ASP A 83 -12.97 -20.91 1.01
C ASP A 83 -12.04 -22.04 1.47
N GLY A 84 -10.88 -22.17 0.83
CA GLY A 84 -9.88 -23.16 1.22
C GLY A 84 -9.32 -22.91 2.62
N VAL A 85 -9.29 -21.65 3.07
CA VAL A 85 -8.90 -21.30 4.45
C VAL A 85 -9.96 -21.77 5.43
N PHE A 86 -11.23 -21.52 5.12
CA PHE A 86 -12.34 -21.95 5.96
C PHE A 86 -12.42 -23.47 6.09
N VAL A 87 -12.18 -24.20 4.99
CA VAL A 87 -12.20 -25.68 4.96
C VAL A 87 -10.93 -26.30 5.56
N GLY A 88 -9.84 -25.54 5.71
CA GLY A 88 -8.57 -26.05 6.22
C GLY A 88 -7.71 -26.77 5.18
N ASN A 89 -7.86 -26.42 3.89
CA ASN A 89 -7.02 -26.94 2.82
C ASN A 89 -5.57 -26.46 2.97
N TYR A 90 -4.64 -27.15 2.31
CA TYR A 90 -3.23 -26.74 2.33
C TYR A 90 -2.86 -25.83 1.15
N ARG A 91 -3.30 -26.14 -0.07
CA ARG A 91 -2.97 -25.42 -1.30
C ARG A 91 -4.17 -25.02 -2.13
#